data_AF-A0A967N4Z5-F1
#
_entry.id   AF-A0A967N4Z5-F1
#
_cell.length_a   1.000
_cell.length_b   1.000
_cell.length_c   1.000
_cell.angle_alpha   90.00
_cell.angle_beta   90.00
_cell.angle_gamma   90.00
#
_symmetry.space_group_name_H-M   'P 1'
#
loop_
_entity.id
_entity.type
_entity.pdbx_description
1 polymer ?
#
loop_
_entity_poly.entity_id
_entity_poly.type
_entity_poly.pdbx_seq_one_letter_code
_entity_poly.pdbx_strand_id
1 'polypeptide(L)'
;MFNRGSLQTARRAFERFLQGYPSHRLAPDAHFYMADILAQENRLEQAIERFLQIPELFPTSRRVPDALYRAGLLRVELGQEEEAVRLFRRVVNSYPDSRAAELARERLEEIG
;
A
#
# COMPACT_ATOMS: atom_id res chain seq x y z
N MET A 1 -0.01 18.11 -9.85
CA MET A 1 0.05 17.02 -10.83
C MET A 1 1.51 16.66 -11.05
N PHE A 2 1.96 15.47 -10.63
CA PHE A 2 3.34 15.04 -10.87
C PHE A 2 3.48 14.53 -12.30
N ASN A 3 4.45 15.07 -13.04
CA ASN A 3 4.78 14.61 -14.39
C ASN A 3 5.33 13.18 -14.33
N ARG A 4 5.03 12.31 -15.33
CA ARG A 4 5.52 10.91 -15.41
C ARG A 4 7.05 10.81 -15.22
N GLY A 5 7.81 11.80 -15.69
CA GLY A 5 9.26 11.86 -15.46
C GLY A 5 9.66 12.01 -13.98
N SER A 6 8.84 12.69 -13.17
CA SER A 6 9.05 12.81 -11.72
C SER A 6 8.81 11.49 -10.99
N LEU A 7 7.80 10.73 -11.42
CA LEU A 7 7.44 9.44 -10.83
C LEU A 7 8.55 8.40 -11.04
N GLN A 8 9.09 8.33 -12.27
CA GLN A 8 10.21 7.45 -12.58
C GLN A 8 11.49 7.81 -11.82
N THR A 9 11.76 9.11 -11.68
CA THR A 9 12.91 9.60 -10.90
C THR A 9 12.78 9.25 -9.42
N ALA A 10 11.59 9.45 -8.85
CA ALA A 10 11.28 9.08 -7.47
C ALA A 10 11.42 7.58 -7.25
N ARG A 11 10.88 6.75 -8.15
CA ARG A 11 11.02 5.28 -8.07
C ARG A 11 12.49 4.85 -8.06
N ARG A 12 13.32 5.39 -8.96
CA ARG A 12 14.77 5.11 -8.98
C ARG A 12 15.50 5.59 -7.71
N ALA A 13 15.03 6.67 -7.09
CA ALA A 13 15.60 7.15 -5.82
C ALA A 13 15.29 6.17 -4.68
N PHE A 14 14.04 5.70 -4.58
CA PHE A 14 13.66 4.70 -3.60
C PHE A 14 14.34 3.34 -3.84
N GLU A 15 14.45 2.90 -5.09
CA GLU A 15 15.18 1.66 -5.45
C GLU A 15 16.64 1.71 -4.97
N ARG A 16 17.35 2.82 -5.23
CA ARG A 16 18.73 3.01 -4.74
C ARG A 16 18.81 3.06 -3.22
N PHE A 17 17.85 3.72 -2.58
CA PHE A 17 17.78 3.77 -1.12
C PHE A 17 17.62 2.37 -0.52
N LEU A 18 16.71 1.56 -1.06
CA LEU A 18 16.44 0.20 -0.57
C LEU A 18 17.59 -0.77 -0.87
N GLN A 19 18.35 -0.57 -1.94
CA GLN A 19 19.57 -1.35 -2.20
C GLN A 19 20.67 -1.08 -1.17
N GLY A 20 20.87 0.18 -0.78
CA GLY A 20 21.89 0.54 0.21
C GLY A 20 21.45 0.33 1.66
N TYR A 21 20.15 0.44 1.93
CA TYR A 21 19.59 0.54 3.28
C TYR A 21 18.31 -0.30 3.46
N PRO A 22 18.34 -1.62 3.17
CA PRO A 22 17.14 -2.47 3.16
C PRO A 22 16.45 -2.59 4.52
N SER A 23 17.18 -2.48 5.62
CA SER A 23 16.66 -2.58 7.00
C SER A 23 16.47 -1.22 7.69
N HIS A 24 16.64 -0.11 6.97
CA HIS A 24 16.51 1.22 7.57
C HIS A 24 15.07 1.49 8.00
N ARG A 25 14.89 2.28 9.08
CA ARG A 25 13.56 2.67 9.61
C ARG A 25 12.61 3.34 8.61
N LEU A 26 13.15 3.84 7.48
CA LEU A 26 12.39 4.47 6.39
C LEU A 26 12.16 3.53 5.20
N ALA A 27 12.69 2.31 5.22
CA ALA A 27 12.45 1.31 4.19
C ALA A 27 10.94 1.03 4.00
N PRO A 28 10.09 0.91 5.05
CA PRO A 28 8.65 0.73 4.85
C PRO A 28 8.01 1.91 4.11
N ASP A 29 8.42 3.16 4.40
CA ASP A 29 7.94 4.34 3.69
C ASP A 29 8.37 4.34 2.23
N ALA A 30 9.62 3.97 1.94
CA ALA A 30 10.12 3.86 0.57
C ALA A 30 9.34 2.81 -0.25
N HIS A 31 9.08 1.62 0.33
CA HIS A 31 8.23 0.60 -0.28
C HIS A 31 6.81 1.11 -0.54
N PHE A 32 6.23 1.83 0.43
CA PHE A 32 4.89 2.41 0.30
C PHE A 32 4.82 3.42 -0.86
N TYR A 33 5.77 4.36 -0.93
CA TYR A 33 5.78 5.36 -2.00
C TYR A 33 6.05 4.76 -3.37
N MET A 34 6.88 3.70 -3.46
CA MET A 34 7.06 2.97 -4.72
C MET A 34 5.76 2.31 -5.20
N ALA A 35 4.98 1.72 -4.29
CA ALA A 35 3.69 1.14 -4.61
C ALA A 35 2.68 2.21 -5.08
N ASP A 36 2.62 3.35 -4.38
CA ASP A 36 1.78 4.50 -4.78
C ASP A 36 2.18 5.07 -6.16
N ILE A 37 3.47 5.09 -6.48
CA ILE A 37 3.96 5.48 -7.81
C ILE A 37 3.48 4.50 -8.88
N LEU A 38 3.56 3.18 -8.62
CA LEU A 38 3.07 2.17 -9.56
C LEU A 38 1.57 2.30 -9.80
N ALA A 39 0.78 2.60 -8.76
CA ALA A 39 -0.64 2.85 -8.89
C ALA A 39 -0.91 4.06 -9.80
N GLN A 40 -0.17 5.17 -9.61
CA GLN A 40 -0.25 6.35 -10.46
C GLN A 40 0.19 6.10 -11.92
N GLU A 41 1.04 5.08 -12.16
CA GLU A 41 1.41 4.60 -13.49
C GLU A 41 0.36 3.65 -14.11
N ASN A 42 -0.79 3.46 -13.46
CA ASN A 42 -1.84 2.50 -13.84
C ASN A 42 -1.36 1.04 -13.86
N ARG A 43 -0.35 0.71 -13.04
CA ARG A 43 0.20 -0.64 -12.88
C ARG A 43 -0.33 -1.23 -11.58
N LEU A 44 -1.64 -1.40 -11.52
CA LEU A 44 -2.38 -1.66 -10.27
C LEU A 44 -1.98 -2.98 -9.62
N GLU A 45 -1.81 -4.06 -10.39
CA GLU A 45 -1.41 -5.37 -9.86
C GLU A 45 -0.03 -5.31 -9.20
N GLN A 46 0.91 -4.61 -9.85
CA GLN A 46 2.26 -4.45 -9.32
C GLN A 46 2.28 -3.55 -8.09
N ALA A 47 1.45 -2.52 -8.07
CA ALA A 47 1.27 -1.69 -6.88
C ALA A 47 0.73 -2.51 -5.71
N ILE A 48 -0.29 -3.34 -5.95
CA ILE A 48 -0.86 -4.25 -4.94
C ILE A 48 0.21 -5.19 -4.40
N GLU A 49 0.97 -5.88 -5.26
CA GLU A 49 2.05 -6.77 -4.83
C GLU A 49 3.05 -6.05 -3.93
N ARG A 50 3.43 -4.81 -4.28
CA ARG A 50 4.36 -4.00 -3.49
C ARG A 50 3.78 -3.56 -2.15
N PHE A 51 2.51 -3.18 -2.09
CA PHE A 51 1.84 -2.90 -0.82
C PHE A 51 1.79 -4.13 0.07
N LEU A 52 1.48 -5.30 -0.50
CA LEU A 52 1.40 -6.56 0.25
C LEU A 52 2.76 -7.08 0.71
N GLN A 53 3.88 -6.61 0.15
CA GLN A 53 5.21 -6.92 0.68
C GLN A 53 5.52 -6.21 2.01
N ILE A 54 4.91 -5.06 2.28
CA ILE A 54 5.19 -4.27 3.50
C ILE A 54 4.87 -5.03 4.80
N PRO A 55 3.70 -5.66 4.98
CA PRO A 55 3.44 -6.49 6.17
C PRO A 55 4.41 -7.67 6.31
N GLU A 56 4.91 -8.23 5.20
CA GLU A 56 5.80 -9.39 5.23
C GLU A 56 7.24 -8.99 5.58
N LEU A 57 7.72 -7.88 5.03
CA LEU A 57 9.08 -7.38 5.24
C LEU A 57 9.22 -6.54 6.53
N PHE A 58 8.16 -5.83 6.92
CA PHE A 58 8.15 -4.87 8.02
C PHE A 58 6.91 -5.03 8.90
N PRO A 59 6.70 -6.20 9.54
CA PRO A 59 5.45 -6.52 10.24
C PRO A 59 5.10 -5.57 11.40
N THR A 60 6.10 -4.90 11.98
CA THR A 60 5.92 -3.95 13.09
C THR A 60 5.82 -2.48 12.63
N SER A 61 5.88 -2.23 11.31
CA SER A 61 5.85 -0.88 10.80
C SER A 61 4.47 -0.25 10.94
N ARG A 62 4.44 1.03 11.33
CA ARG A 62 3.21 1.85 11.29
C ARG A 62 2.58 1.98 9.90
N ARG A 63 3.32 1.61 8.83
CA ARG A 63 2.83 1.61 7.44
C ARG A 63 2.03 0.39 7.06
N VAL A 64 2.07 -0.69 7.84
CA VAL A 64 1.33 -1.91 7.53
C VAL A 64 -0.17 -1.67 7.34
N PRO A 65 -0.90 -1.00 8.26
CA PRO A 65 -2.33 -0.76 8.07
C PRO A 65 -2.62 0.07 6.81
N ASP A 66 -1.85 1.13 6.56
CA ASP A 66 -2.00 1.96 5.36
C ASP A 66 -1.77 1.16 4.07
N ALA A 67 -0.75 0.30 4.06
CA ALA A 67 -0.40 -0.52 2.89
C ALA A 67 -1.49 -1.54 2.56
N LEU A 68 -2.01 -2.24 3.57
CA LEU A 68 -3.11 -3.18 3.41
C LEU A 68 -4.39 -2.48 2.92
N TYR A 69 -4.70 -1.31 3.47
CA TYR A 69 -5.83 -0.50 3.03
C TYR A 69 -5.70 -0.04 1.58
N ARG A 70 -4.52 0.49 1.20
CA ARG A 70 -4.22 0.86 -0.20
C ARG A 70 -4.35 -0.33 -1.15
N ALA A 71 -3.81 -1.49 -0.79
CA ALA A 71 -3.97 -2.71 -1.59
C ALA A 71 -5.45 -3.07 -1.75
N GLY A 72 -6.27 -2.93 -0.70
CA GLY A 72 -7.71 -3.14 -0.77
C GLY A 72 -8.39 -2.18 -1.74
N LEU A 73 -8.07 -0.89 -1.69
CA LEU A 73 -8.63 0.10 -2.64
C LEU A 73 -8.31 -0.24 -4.09
N LEU A 74 -7.08 -0.62 -4.38
CA LEU A 74 -6.67 -1.01 -5.74
C LEU A 74 -7.34 -2.31 -6.20
N ARG A 75 -7.62 -3.25 -5.28
CA ARG A 75 -8.41 -4.44 -5.58
C ARG A 75 -9.85 -4.08 -5.97
N VAL A 76 -10.48 -3.12 -5.29
CA VAL A 76 -11.79 -2.59 -5.71
C VAL A 76 -11.72 -1.99 -7.12
N GLU A 77 -10.69 -1.20 -7.42
CA GLU A 77 -10.49 -0.60 -8.74
C GLU A 77 -10.35 -1.66 -9.86
N LEU A 78 -9.79 -2.83 -9.54
CA LEU A 78 -9.70 -3.98 -10.43
C LEU A 78 -10.97 -4.85 -10.47
N GLY A 79 -12.04 -4.48 -9.78
CA GLY A 79 -13.28 -5.28 -9.67
C GLY A 79 -13.14 -6.53 -8.80
N GLN A 80 -12.09 -6.61 -8.00
CA GLN A 80 -11.75 -7.74 -7.13
C GLN A 80 -12.23 -7.44 -5.70
N GLU A 81 -13.54 -7.25 -5.56
CA GLU A 81 -14.15 -6.79 -4.30
C GLU A 81 -14.02 -7.82 -3.17
N GLU A 82 -14.07 -9.12 -3.48
CA GLU A 82 -13.87 -10.17 -2.48
C GLU A 82 -12.47 -10.09 -1.84
N GLU A 83 -11.42 -9.90 -2.65
CA GLU A 83 -10.06 -9.66 -2.19
C GLU A 83 -9.96 -8.38 -1.36
N ALA A 84 -10.61 -7.31 -1.82
CA ALA A 84 -10.62 -6.03 -1.12
C ALA A 84 -11.26 -6.14 0.27
N VAL A 85 -12.42 -6.80 0.38
CA VAL A 85 -13.12 -7.06 1.65
C VAL A 85 -12.23 -7.85 2.61
N ARG A 86 -11.50 -8.86 2.13
CA ARG A 86 -10.54 -9.60 2.97
C ARG A 86 -9.44 -8.69 3.52
N LEU A 87 -8.89 -7.79 2.70
CA LEU A 87 -7.87 -6.84 3.12
C LEU A 87 -8.43 -5.81 4.12
N PHE A 88 -9.59 -5.22 3.85
CA PHE A 88 -10.23 -4.26 4.76
C PHE A 88 -10.55 -4.91 6.12
N ARG A 89 -11.12 -6.11 6.13
CA ARG A 89 -11.35 -6.87 7.38
C ARG A 89 -10.05 -7.13 8.13
N ARG A 90 -8.97 -7.49 7.43
CA ARG A 90 -7.65 -7.66 8.06
C ARG A 90 -7.19 -6.36 8.73
N VAL A 91 -7.36 -5.21 8.08
CA VAL A 91 -7.01 -3.90 8.67
C VAL A 91 -7.84 -3.62 9.92
N VAL A 92 -9.16 -3.77 9.84
CA VAL A 92 -10.08 -3.52 10.96
C VAL A 92 -9.78 -4.42 12.16
N ASN A 93 -9.51 -5.71 11.91
CA ASN A 93 -9.27 -6.68 12.98
C ASN A 93 -7.88 -6.57 13.61
N SER A 94 -6.85 -6.28 12.80
CA SER A 94 -5.46 -6.31 13.26
C SER A 94 -4.95 -4.94 13.71
N TYR A 95 -5.56 -3.85 13.23
CA TYR A 95 -5.14 -2.47 13.49
C TYR A 95 -6.33 -1.56 13.84
N PRO A 96 -7.19 -1.94 14.80
CA PRO A 96 -8.49 -1.31 15.03
C PRO A 96 -8.45 0.19 15.34
N ASP A 97 -7.34 0.66 15.91
CA ASP A 97 -7.12 2.07 16.32
C ASP A 97 -6.45 2.92 15.24
N SER A 98 -6.12 2.33 14.08
CA SER A 98 -5.50 3.05 12.98
C SER A 98 -6.53 3.85 12.17
N ARG A 99 -6.13 5.00 11.63
CA ARG A 99 -6.97 5.74 10.66
C ARG A 99 -7.35 4.88 9.46
N ALA A 100 -6.47 3.97 9.03
CA ALA A 100 -6.77 3.03 7.96
C ALA A 100 -7.89 2.05 8.34
N ALA A 101 -8.03 1.64 9.60
CA ALA A 101 -9.14 0.81 10.04
C ALA A 101 -10.47 1.56 10.04
N GLU A 102 -10.48 2.84 10.43
CA GLU A 102 -11.67 3.68 10.30
C GLU A 102 -12.14 3.76 8.84
N LEU A 103 -11.23 4.11 7.92
CA LEU A 103 -11.52 4.14 6.49
C LEU A 103 -11.91 2.77 5.92
N ALA A 104 -11.29 1.68 6.41
CA ALA A 104 -11.62 0.34 5.98
C ALA A 104 -13.04 -0.08 6.42
N ARG A 105 -13.54 0.39 7.57
CA ARG A 105 -14.94 0.16 7.99
C ARG A 105 -15.90 0.87 7.04
N GLU A 106 -15.65 2.13 6.72
CA GLU A 106 -16.44 2.89 5.74
C GLU A 106 -16.52 2.14 4.40
N ARG A 107 -15.38 1.68 3.87
CA ARG A 107 -15.35 0.90 2.62
C ARG A 107 -16.09 -0.43 2.69
N LEU A 108 -16.09 -1.09 3.85
CA LEU A 108 -16.83 -2.35 4.04
C LEU A 108 -18.35 -2.14 4.05
N GLU A 109 -18.80 -0.99 4.57
CA GLU A 109 -20.22 -0.60 4.54
C GLU A 109 -20.69 -0.22 3.14
N GLU A 110 -19.81 0.36 2.31
CA GLU A 110 -20.12 0.70 0.91
C GLU A 110 -20.23 -0.52 -0.02
N ILE A 111 -19.48 -1.60 0.27
CA ILE A 111 -19.42 -2.81 -0.58
C ILE A 111 -20.49 -3.84 -0.17
N GLY A 112 -21.01 -3.76 1.07
CA GLY A 112 -22.02 -4.68 1.62
C GLY A 112 -23.44 -4.29 1.24
#